data_AF-R5TYL1-F1
#
_entry.id   AF-R5TYL1-F1
#
_cell.length_a   1.000
_cell.length_b   1.000
_cell.length_c   1.000
_cell.angle_alpha   90.00
_cell.angle_beta   90.00
_cell.angle_gamma   90.00
#
_symmetry.space_group_name_H-M   'P 1'
#
loop_
_entity.id
_entity.type
_entity.pdbx_description
1 polymer ?
#
loop_
_entity_poly.entity_id
_entity_poly.type
_entity_poly.pdbx_seq_one_letter_code
_entity_poly.pdbx_strand_id
1 'polypeptide(L)'
;MKFEQLVELIQTVSSSNLGEFKYEEGDFKISLKKEKGEVRLAEQSESVPARASEQPQDSSEKKSGNVIKSPLVGTFYASPAEDADPFVQVGEQVQKGKILAIVEAMKLMNEIESEFDGTIEEILVENGAPVEYGQPLFIVR
;
A
#
# COMPACT_ATOMS: atom_id res chain seq x y z
N MET A 1 -12.20 28.89 -6.24
CA MET A 1 -12.22 29.28 -4.80
C MET A 1 -11.19 30.37 -4.50
N LYS A 2 -11.48 31.34 -3.62
CA LYS A 2 -10.49 32.34 -3.16
C LYS A 2 -9.67 31.77 -1.99
N PHE A 3 -8.38 32.11 -1.89
CA PHE A 3 -7.44 31.58 -0.87
C PHE A 3 -7.96 31.70 0.57
N GLU A 4 -8.68 32.80 0.87
CA GLU A 4 -9.27 33.05 2.20
C GLU A 4 -10.31 31.98 2.60
N GLN A 5 -11.10 31.49 1.63
CA GLN A 5 -12.11 30.46 1.87
C GLN A 5 -11.49 29.07 2.08
N LEU A 6 -10.29 28.84 1.52
CA LEU A 6 -9.55 27.59 1.73
C LEU A 6 -9.01 27.51 3.17
N VAL A 7 -8.53 28.62 3.72
CA VAL A 7 -8.05 28.65 5.11
C VAL A 7 -9.19 28.41 6.10
N GLU A 8 -10.36 29.01 5.86
CA GLU A 8 -11.55 28.80 6.68
C GLU A 8 -12.04 27.34 6.61
N LEU A 9 -12.01 26.73 5.42
CA LEU A 9 -12.33 25.32 5.23
C LEU A 9 -11.34 24.41 5.99
N ILE A 10 -10.04 24.67 5.88
CA ILE A 10 -9.01 23.91 6.61
C ILE A 10 -9.19 24.05 8.13
N GLN A 11 -9.45 25.26 8.63
CA GLN A 11 -9.69 25.50 10.05
C GLN A 11 -10.99 24.83 10.54
N THR A 12 -12.05 24.86 9.74
CA THR A 12 -13.33 24.20 10.04
C THR A 12 -13.18 22.68 10.07
N VAL A 13 -12.47 22.11 9.07
CA VAL A 13 -12.18 20.67 9.01
C VAL A 13 -11.28 20.25 10.18
N SER A 14 -10.28 21.06 10.54
CA SER A 14 -9.38 20.77 11.67
C SER A 14 -10.11 20.78 13.02
N SER A 15 -11.03 21.74 13.20
CA SER A 15 -11.89 21.86 14.39
C SER A 15 -13.01 20.81 14.42
N SER A 16 -13.32 20.19 13.27
CA SER A 16 -14.35 19.19 13.14
C SER A 16 -13.87 17.77 13.42
N ASN A 17 -14.84 16.91 13.72
CA ASN A 17 -14.81 15.44 13.80
C ASN A 17 -14.26 14.68 12.58
N LEU A 18 -13.67 15.36 11.59
CA LEU A 18 -13.67 14.89 10.21
C LEU A 18 -12.48 13.95 9.94
N GLY A 19 -12.77 12.69 9.60
CA GLY A 19 -11.75 11.68 9.28
C GLY A 19 -11.18 11.82 7.87
N GLU A 20 -11.99 12.26 6.91
CA GLU A 20 -11.60 12.45 5.50
C GLU A 20 -12.45 13.55 4.85
N PHE A 21 -11.80 14.40 4.06
CA PHE A 21 -12.42 15.42 3.22
C PHE A 21 -11.83 15.37 1.81
N LYS A 22 -12.69 15.23 0.81
CA LYS A 22 -12.35 15.28 -0.63
C LYS A 22 -13.19 16.34 -1.32
N TYR A 23 -12.54 17.19 -2.09
CA TYR A 23 -13.20 18.21 -2.91
C TYR A 23 -12.61 18.23 -4.31
N GLU A 24 -13.49 18.31 -5.31
CA GLU A 24 -13.15 18.29 -6.73
C GLU A 24 -13.99 19.34 -7.48
N GLU A 25 -13.31 20.28 -8.16
CA GLU A 25 -13.94 21.27 -9.04
C GLU A 25 -13.04 21.47 -10.28
N GLY A 26 -13.47 20.93 -11.42
CA GLY A 26 -12.69 20.95 -12.66
C GLY A 26 -11.35 20.22 -12.50
N ASP A 27 -10.25 20.89 -12.84
CA ASP A 27 -8.88 20.35 -12.69
C ASP A 27 -8.31 20.48 -11.26
N PHE A 28 -9.09 21.00 -10.31
CA PHE A 28 -8.63 21.27 -8.95
C PHE A 28 -9.09 20.19 -7.97
N LYS A 29 -8.13 19.46 -7.38
CA LYS A 29 -8.39 18.37 -6.42
C LYS A 29 -7.72 18.63 -5.08
N ILE A 30 -8.50 18.57 -4.01
CA ILE A 30 -8.03 18.67 -2.63
C ILE A 30 -8.42 17.40 -1.86
N SER A 31 -7.47 16.85 -1.10
CA SER A 31 -7.71 15.72 -0.19
C SER A 31 -7.05 15.99 1.16
N LEU A 32 -7.84 16.00 2.23
CA LEU A 32 -7.39 16.13 3.62
C LEU A 32 -7.85 14.89 4.41
N LYS A 33 -6.92 14.23 5.11
CA LYS A 33 -7.22 13.09 5.98
C LYS A 33 -6.65 13.35 7.37
N LYS A 34 -7.44 13.10 8.42
CA LYS A 34 -7.02 13.23 9.82
C LYS A 34 -6.86 11.83 10.41
N GLU A 35 -5.62 11.42 10.66
CA GLU A 35 -5.36 10.17 11.38
C GLU A 35 -5.67 10.35 12.87
N LYS A 36 -6.79 9.76 13.30
CA LYS A 36 -7.04 9.51 14.71
C LYS A 36 -6.52 8.13 15.05
N GLY A 37 -5.37 8.09 15.73
CA GLY A 37 -4.96 6.92 16.49
C GLY A 37 -5.96 6.69 17.62
N GLU A 38 -6.74 5.62 17.51
CA GLU A 38 -7.65 5.20 18.57
C GLU A 38 -7.13 3.86 19.13
N VAL A 39 -6.49 3.96 20.29
CA VAL A 39 -6.31 2.83 21.20
C VAL A 39 -7.70 2.49 21.73
N ARG A 40 -8.22 1.28 21.45
CA ARG A 40 -9.44 0.79 22.09
C ARG A 40 -9.20 -0.53 22.82
N LEU A 41 -9.71 -0.50 24.04
CA LEU A 41 -9.52 -1.39 25.17
C LEU A 41 -10.20 -2.76 24.98
N ALA A 42 -9.72 -3.73 25.74
CA ALA A 42 -10.28 -5.05 25.93
C ALA A 42 -11.64 -5.04 26.67
N GLU A 43 -12.25 -6.24 26.75
CA GLU A 43 -13.47 -6.67 27.49
C GLU A 43 -14.77 -6.61 26.68
N GLN A 44 -15.68 -7.60 26.67
CA GLN A 44 -15.77 -8.94 27.27
C GLN A 44 -16.97 -9.69 26.62
N SER A 45 -16.92 -11.02 26.68
CA SER A 45 -17.84 -12.05 26.20
C SER A 45 -19.35 -11.85 26.44
N GLU A 46 -20.16 -12.33 25.48
CA GLU A 46 -21.38 -13.10 25.79
C GLU A 46 -21.73 -14.10 24.66
N SER A 47 -22.24 -15.25 25.07
CA SER A 47 -22.31 -16.53 24.36
C SER A 47 -23.72 -16.87 23.87
N VAL A 48 -23.89 -17.30 22.61
CA VAL A 48 -24.95 -18.24 22.18
C VAL A 48 -24.60 -18.85 20.80
N PRO A 49 -24.78 -20.18 20.58
CA PRO A 49 -24.16 -20.90 19.46
C PRO A 49 -25.05 -21.05 18.21
N ALA A 50 -24.38 -21.49 17.13
CA ALA A 50 -24.88 -22.11 15.91
C ALA A 50 -25.40 -21.19 14.78
N ARG A 51 -24.51 -20.89 13.83
CA ARG A 51 -24.61 -21.41 12.44
C ARG A 51 -23.28 -21.21 11.72
N ALA A 52 -22.80 -22.28 11.10
CA ALA A 52 -21.61 -22.30 10.27
C ALA A 52 -21.70 -21.27 9.14
N SER A 53 -20.71 -20.39 9.10
CA SER A 53 -20.24 -19.73 7.90
C SER A 53 -18.71 -19.74 7.99
N GLU A 54 -18.06 -20.60 7.21
CA GLU A 54 -16.63 -20.58 6.97
C GLU A 54 -16.15 -19.14 6.73
N GLN A 55 -15.51 -18.59 7.74
CA GLN A 55 -14.74 -17.37 7.66
C GLN A 55 -13.35 -17.79 7.16
N PRO A 56 -12.83 -17.24 6.06
CA PRO A 56 -11.45 -17.49 5.66
C PRO A 56 -10.56 -17.11 6.83
N GLN A 57 -9.83 -18.09 7.36
CA GLN A 57 -8.75 -17.84 8.29
C GLN A 57 -7.71 -17.02 7.55
N ASP A 58 -7.73 -15.71 7.75
CA ASP A 58 -6.58 -14.87 7.45
C ASP A 58 -5.53 -15.17 8.52
N SER A 59 -4.76 -16.24 8.28
CA SER A 59 -3.50 -16.53 8.94
C SER A 59 -2.51 -15.42 8.58
N SER A 60 -2.72 -14.22 9.08
CA SER A 60 -1.71 -13.18 9.10
C SER A 60 -0.73 -13.51 10.23
N GLU A 61 0.10 -14.53 10.00
CA GLU A 61 1.44 -14.51 10.56
C GLU A 61 1.99 -13.11 10.26
N LYS A 62 2.28 -12.33 11.30
CA LYS A 62 2.98 -11.05 11.14
C LYS A 62 4.35 -11.39 10.55
N LYS A 63 4.44 -11.43 9.23
CA LYS A 63 5.70 -11.55 8.51
C LYS A 63 6.56 -10.38 8.98
N SER A 64 7.60 -10.71 9.73
CA SER A 64 8.46 -9.76 10.40
C SER A 64 9.48 -9.24 9.37
N GLY A 65 9.07 -8.31 8.52
CA GLY A 65 9.94 -7.71 7.53
C GLY A 65 9.42 -6.35 7.05
N ASN A 66 10.30 -5.56 6.45
CA ASN A 66 9.97 -4.30 5.83
C ASN A 66 9.20 -4.57 4.53
N VAL A 67 7.97 -4.06 4.44
CA VAL A 67 7.10 -4.30 3.29
C VAL A 67 7.28 -3.18 2.26
N ILE A 68 7.67 -3.54 1.05
CA ILE A 68 7.70 -2.64 -0.10
C ILE A 68 6.38 -2.78 -0.85
N LYS A 69 5.72 -1.64 -1.11
CA LYS A 69 4.38 -1.58 -1.69
C LYS A 69 4.40 -0.94 -3.06
N SER A 70 3.41 -1.22 -3.89
CA SER A 70 3.25 -0.57 -5.18
C SER A 70 2.88 0.91 -5.01
N PRO A 71 3.61 1.85 -5.61
CA PRO A 71 3.27 3.27 -5.59
C PRO A 71 2.19 3.65 -6.60
N LEU A 72 1.73 2.70 -7.44
CA LEU A 72 0.80 2.95 -8.55
C LEU A 72 -0.02 1.70 -8.90
N VAL A 73 -1.09 1.90 -9.67
CA VAL A 73 -1.93 0.82 -10.20
C VAL A 73 -1.40 0.41 -11.57
N GLY A 74 -1.21 -0.88 -11.83
CA GLY A 74 -0.62 -1.34 -13.10
C GLY A 74 -0.42 -2.84 -13.20
N THR A 75 0.48 -3.26 -14.08
CA THR A 75 0.90 -4.66 -14.24
C THR A 75 2.31 -4.83 -13.68
N PHE A 76 2.51 -5.81 -12.80
CA PHE A 76 3.81 -6.12 -12.21
C PHE A 76 4.66 -6.99 -13.14
N TYR A 77 5.94 -6.65 -13.29
CA TYR A 77 6.92 -7.44 -13.99
C TYR A 77 8.17 -7.66 -13.14
N ALA A 78 8.57 -8.92 -13.00
CA ALA A 78 9.76 -9.31 -12.24
C ALA A 78 11.07 -9.14 -13.04
N SER A 79 10.97 -9.00 -14.37
CA SER A 79 12.10 -8.90 -15.30
C SER A 79 12.01 -7.63 -16.16
N PRO A 80 13.13 -7.10 -16.67
CA PRO A 80 13.14 -5.94 -17.57
C PRO A 80 12.57 -6.23 -18.96
N ALA A 81 12.47 -7.50 -19.35
CA ALA A 81 11.89 -8.00 -20.60
C ALA A 81 11.44 -9.46 -20.44
N GLU A 82 10.66 -9.99 -21.39
CA GLU A 82 10.09 -11.35 -21.34
C GLU A 82 11.15 -12.46 -21.26
N ASP A 83 12.29 -12.30 -21.94
CA ASP A 83 13.38 -13.29 -21.99
C ASP A 83 14.56 -12.95 -21.05
N ALA A 84 14.38 -11.98 -20.16
CA ALA A 84 15.42 -11.53 -19.25
C ALA A 84 15.26 -12.15 -17.85
N ASP A 85 16.39 -12.33 -17.16
CA ASP A 85 16.40 -12.73 -15.76
C ASP A 85 15.65 -11.73 -14.88
N PRO A 86 15.01 -12.20 -13.78
CA PRO A 86 14.39 -11.32 -12.81
C PRO A 86 15.39 -10.32 -12.21
N PHE A 87 14.92 -9.13 -11.83
CA PHE A 87 15.74 -8.13 -11.15
C PHE A 87 16.30 -8.64 -9.81
N VAL A 88 15.51 -9.45 -9.11
CA VAL A 88 15.87 -10.06 -7.82
C VAL A 88 15.24 -11.43 -7.62
N GLN A 89 15.85 -12.25 -6.77
CA GLN A 89 15.31 -13.53 -6.30
C GLN A 89 15.16 -13.57 -4.78
N VAL A 90 14.32 -14.47 -4.27
CA VAL A 90 14.22 -14.72 -2.82
C VAL A 90 15.57 -15.20 -2.27
N GLY A 91 16.00 -14.60 -1.16
CA GLY A 91 17.30 -14.82 -0.55
C GLY A 91 18.40 -13.87 -1.05
N GLU A 92 18.11 -13.03 -2.05
CA GLU A 92 19.08 -12.09 -2.60
C GLU A 92 19.26 -10.84 -1.72
N GLN A 93 20.49 -10.38 -1.59
CA GLN A 93 20.82 -9.16 -0.85
C GLN A 93 20.59 -7.91 -1.73
N VAL A 94 19.91 -6.92 -1.17
CA VAL A 94 19.54 -5.67 -1.85
C VAL A 94 19.96 -4.48 -1.02
N GLN A 95 20.23 -3.37 -1.71
CA GLN A 95 20.53 -2.07 -1.11
C GLN A 95 19.42 -1.10 -1.45
N LYS A 96 19.25 -0.08 -0.62
CA LYS A 96 18.34 1.02 -0.90
C LYS A 96 18.64 1.64 -2.28
N GLY A 97 17.61 1.83 -3.09
CA GLY A 97 17.69 2.33 -4.47
C GLY A 97 17.92 1.25 -5.52
N LYS A 98 18.14 -0.02 -5.14
CA LYS A 98 18.23 -1.11 -6.12
C LYS A 98 16.86 -1.39 -6.73
N ILE A 99 16.80 -1.53 -8.05
CA ILE A 99 15.60 -1.91 -8.79
C ILE A 99 15.22 -3.36 -8.48
N LEU A 100 13.96 -3.59 -8.11
CA LEU A 100 13.41 -4.88 -7.72
C LEU A 100 12.39 -5.44 -8.72
N ALA A 101 11.68 -4.55 -9.42
CA ALA A 101 10.66 -4.89 -10.41
C ALA A 101 10.27 -3.66 -11.23
N ILE A 102 9.42 -3.86 -12.22
CA ILE A 102 8.72 -2.81 -12.94
C ILE A 102 7.23 -2.92 -12.67
N VAL A 103 6.55 -1.78 -12.55
CA VAL A 103 5.09 -1.72 -12.66
C VAL A 103 4.72 -0.86 -13.88
N GLU A 104 4.09 -1.50 -14.86
CA GLU A 104 3.58 -0.85 -16.06
C GLU A 104 2.25 -0.16 -15.78
N ALA A 105 2.18 1.15 -15.99
CA ALA A 105 0.94 1.90 -15.95
C ALA A 105 0.84 2.85 -17.13
N MET A 106 -0.25 2.77 -17.88
CA MET A 106 -0.48 3.61 -19.07
C MET A 106 0.68 3.57 -20.08
N LYS A 107 1.29 2.40 -20.29
CA LYS A 107 2.48 2.15 -21.13
C LYS A 107 3.80 2.74 -20.61
N LEU A 108 3.83 3.24 -19.38
CA LEU A 108 5.05 3.68 -18.71
C LEU A 108 5.55 2.56 -17.80
N MET A 109 6.80 2.16 -18.01
CA MET A 109 7.51 1.18 -17.19
C MET A 109 8.14 1.91 -16.00
N ASN A 110 7.48 1.87 -14.84
CA ASN A 110 7.98 2.51 -13.63
C ASN A 110 8.79 1.51 -12.81
N GLU A 111 10.03 1.84 -12.53
CA GLU A 111 10.91 1.02 -11.70
C GLU A 111 10.46 1.07 -10.23
N ILE A 112 10.45 -0.09 -9.59
CA ILE A 112 10.23 -0.23 -8.14
C ILE A 112 11.59 -0.43 -7.49
N GLU A 113 12.02 0.56 -6.72
CA GLU A 113 13.28 0.52 -5.99
C GLU A 113 13.11 0.03 -4.55
N SER A 114 14.15 -0.59 -4.00
CA SER A 114 14.17 -0.93 -2.58
C SER A 114 14.26 0.34 -1.72
N GLU A 115 13.38 0.48 -0.74
CA GLU A 115 13.45 1.54 0.26
C GLU A 115 14.42 1.21 1.41
N PHE A 116 14.86 -0.05 1.49
CA PHE A 116 15.61 -0.63 2.59
C PHE A 116 16.86 -1.39 2.11
N ASP A 117 17.88 -1.42 2.95
CA ASP A 117 18.97 -2.40 2.84
C ASP A 117 18.52 -3.70 3.50
N GLY A 118 18.81 -4.86 2.89
CA GLY A 118 18.40 -6.14 3.48
C GLY A 118 18.44 -7.31 2.51
N THR A 119 17.69 -8.36 2.82
CA THR A 119 17.54 -9.55 1.98
C THR A 119 16.08 -9.72 1.54
N ILE A 120 15.83 -10.04 0.27
CA ILE A 120 14.48 -10.40 -0.20
C ILE A 120 14.03 -11.66 0.53
N GLU A 121 13.04 -11.52 1.40
CA GLU A 121 12.44 -12.64 2.11
C GLU A 121 11.33 -13.26 1.27
N GLU A 122 10.48 -12.43 0.64
CA GLU A 122 9.37 -12.90 -0.19
C GLU A 122 9.05 -11.93 -1.34
N ILE A 123 8.60 -12.50 -2.45
CA ILE A 123 7.98 -11.81 -3.58
C ILE A 123 6.49 -12.18 -3.56
N LEU A 124 5.62 -11.20 -3.34
CA LEU A 124 4.20 -11.41 -3.02
C LEU A 124 3.28 -11.35 -4.26
N VAL A 125 3.84 -11.08 -5.44
CA VAL A 125 3.09 -10.89 -6.68
C VAL A 125 3.75 -11.69 -7.80
N GLU A 126 2.92 -12.33 -8.62
CA GLU A 126 3.36 -13.09 -9.79
C GLU A 126 3.67 -12.18 -10.97
N ASN A 127 4.62 -12.58 -11.82
CA ASN A 127 4.95 -11.85 -13.04
C ASN A 127 3.74 -11.75 -13.99
N GLY A 128 3.43 -10.53 -14.43
CA GLY A 128 2.28 -10.22 -15.29
C GLY A 128 0.97 -9.99 -14.53
N ALA A 129 0.96 -10.08 -13.19
CA ALA A 129 -0.26 -9.88 -12.41
C ALA A 129 -0.62 -8.38 -12.28
N PRO A 130 -1.92 -8.04 -12.20
CA PRO A 130 -2.35 -6.69 -11.88
C PRO A 130 -2.02 -6.34 -10.42
N VAL A 131 -1.65 -5.09 -10.19
CA VAL A 131 -1.35 -4.54 -8.87
C VAL A 131 -2.08 -3.22 -8.61
N GLU A 132 -2.46 -3.01 -7.36
CA GLU A 132 -3.14 -1.80 -6.89
C GLU A 132 -2.20 -0.88 -6.09
N TYR A 133 -2.60 0.38 -5.93
CA TYR A 133 -1.87 1.34 -5.09
C TYR A 133 -1.80 0.84 -3.64
N GLY A 134 -0.60 0.81 -3.09
CA GLY A 134 -0.34 0.35 -1.73
C GLY A 134 -0.36 -1.18 -1.56
N GLN A 135 -0.55 -1.95 -2.64
CA GLN A 135 -0.47 -3.40 -2.59
C GLN A 135 0.96 -3.85 -2.23
N PRO A 136 1.14 -4.74 -1.25
CA PRO A 136 2.45 -5.33 -0.95
C PRO A 136 3.05 -6.08 -2.14
N LEU A 137 4.30 -5.80 -2.46
CA LEU A 137 5.04 -6.44 -3.56
C LEU A 137 6.17 -7.34 -3.02
N PHE A 138 6.92 -6.84 -2.03
CA PHE A 138 8.07 -7.54 -1.47
C PHE A 138 8.11 -7.43 0.05
N ILE A 139 8.78 -8.41 0.67
CA ILE A 139 9.18 -8.36 2.07
C ILE A 139 10.70 -8.42 2.12
N VAL A 140 11.30 -7.46 2.81
CA VAL A 140 12.75 -7.35 3.00
C VAL A 140 13.07 -7.45 4.48
N ARG A 141 14.02 -8.33 4.84
CA ARG A 141 14.52 -8.50 6.20
C ARG A 141 15.88 -7.87 6.41
#